data_AF-A0A6A4IK72-F1
#
_entry.id   AF-A0A6A4IK72-F1
#
_cell.length_a   1.000
_cell.length_b   1.000
_cell.length_c   1.000
_cell.angle_alpha   90.00
_cell.angle_beta   90.00
_cell.angle_gamma   90.00
#
_symmetry.space_group_name_H-M   'P 1'
#
loop_
_entity.id
_entity.type
_entity.pdbx_description
1 polymer ?
#
loop_
_entity_poly.entity_id
_entity_poly.type
_entity_poly.pdbx_seq_one_letter_code
_entity_poly.pdbx_strand_id
1 'polypeptide(L)'
;MRLPFPSFVLSLALILLPAWAAPAGASAAAGKDLVAKLVTIDANCQPHRPKLQKSLEDMYTLALKAQEMEEKDVAFTNYFVEGNHVKPFDKTKMFTKDPEHIQDSKMVPKMFESIVTGGGKGTKFHAFCPTVEQEPDCELEEATFAFVDSRLPTAEPKIAFCPSFFENDPETKDDLDSKKFTANLDHWCKQADHVFGDMITAGHTVLHEVTHLAFILRHAVEAAVDGLSKEVAEQMAGTLDIYGSPDEKDGNEATYGWHAASASRALKRRWVAYLAHSKRSIKKRETLKPPPHGSIDDAESYAAAATGQKHCSMTMTILSCTAILTPFFFRILLLETLW
;
A
#
# COMPACT_ATOMS: atom_id res chain seq x y z
N MET A 1 -49.11 -54.78 23.46
CA MET A 1 -48.17 -54.55 22.35
C MET A 1 -47.60 -53.14 22.47
N ARG A 2 -46.36 -53.01 22.93
CA ARG A 2 -45.59 -51.75 22.94
C ARG A 2 -44.28 -52.05 22.23
N LEU A 3 -44.02 -51.35 21.13
CA LEU A 3 -42.78 -51.44 20.35
C LEU A 3 -41.70 -50.56 21.01
N PRO A 4 -40.42 -50.95 20.98
CA PRO A 4 -39.33 -50.14 21.51
C PRO A 4 -38.90 -49.06 20.49
N PHE A 5 -38.66 -47.85 20.99
CA PHE A 5 -38.04 -46.75 20.25
C PHE A 5 -36.52 -47.00 20.10
N PRO A 6 -35.92 -46.73 18.93
CA PRO A 6 -34.48 -46.80 18.78
C PRO A 6 -33.83 -45.48 19.25
N SER A 7 -32.83 -45.61 20.11
CA SER A 7 -31.92 -44.53 20.52
C SER A 7 -31.11 -44.06 19.31
N PHE A 8 -31.39 -42.85 18.81
CA PHE A 8 -30.54 -42.17 17.85
C PHE A 8 -29.34 -41.57 18.59
N VAL A 9 -28.18 -42.25 18.51
CA VAL A 9 -26.89 -41.69 18.89
C VAL A 9 -26.46 -40.76 17.75
N LEU A 10 -26.64 -39.45 17.94
CA LEU A 10 -26.16 -38.43 17.03
C LEU A 10 -24.65 -38.24 17.24
N SER A 11 -23.82 -39.02 16.55
CA SER A 11 -22.37 -38.81 16.52
C SER A 11 -22.05 -37.52 15.77
N LEU A 12 -21.93 -36.42 16.53
CA LEU A 12 -21.45 -35.13 16.05
C LEU A 12 -19.94 -35.26 15.78
N ALA A 13 -19.56 -35.61 14.56
CA ALA A 13 -18.17 -35.53 14.13
C ALA A 13 -17.75 -34.04 14.09
N LEU A 14 -17.03 -33.58 15.10
CA LEU A 14 -16.30 -32.32 15.04
C LEU A 14 -15.25 -32.43 13.92
N ILE A 15 -15.59 -31.92 12.74
CA ILE A 15 -14.58 -31.63 11.72
C ILE A 15 -13.87 -30.36 12.20
N LEU A 16 -12.81 -30.57 13.00
CA LEU A 16 -11.79 -29.55 13.22
C LEU A 16 -11.11 -29.30 11.88
N LEU A 17 -11.64 -28.34 11.11
CA LEU A 17 -10.86 -27.76 10.02
C LEU A 17 -9.69 -27.03 10.68
N PRO A 18 -8.43 -27.47 10.46
CA PRO A 18 -7.31 -26.71 10.95
C PRO A 18 -7.39 -25.34 10.28
N ALA A 19 -7.57 -24.29 11.07
CA ALA A 19 -7.32 -22.93 10.63
C ALA A 19 -5.84 -22.88 10.26
N TRP A 20 -5.53 -23.11 8.98
CA TRP A 20 -4.21 -22.95 8.41
C TRP A 20 -3.90 -21.45 8.41
N ALA A 21 -3.47 -20.94 9.56
CA ALA A 21 -2.66 -19.76 9.58
C ALA A 21 -1.44 -20.08 8.73
N ALA A 22 -1.35 -19.49 7.53
CA ALA A 22 -0.18 -19.62 6.69
C ALA A 22 1.05 -19.31 7.56
N PRO A 23 2.05 -20.21 7.62
CA PRO A 23 3.19 -20.01 8.50
C PRO A 23 3.86 -18.70 8.12
N ALA A 24 4.09 -17.82 9.10
CA ALA A 24 4.69 -16.50 8.90
C ALA A 24 5.99 -16.56 8.06
N GLY A 25 6.70 -17.69 8.06
CA GLY A 25 7.90 -17.92 7.25
C GLY A 25 7.69 -17.99 5.73
N ALA A 26 6.49 -18.28 5.21
CA ALA A 26 6.25 -18.36 3.76
C ALA A 26 6.36 -17.00 3.08
N SER A 27 5.89 -15.94 3.74
CA SER A 27 5.94 -14.56 3.22
C SER A 27 7.37 -14.01 3.22
N ALA A 28 8.15 -14.28 4.27
CA ALA A 28 9.52 -13.81 4.37
C ALA A 28 10.43 -14.48 3.32
N ALA A 29 10.24 -15.78 3.06
CA ALA A 29 10.95 -16.48 1.99
C ALA A 29 10.65 -15.88 0.60
N ALA A 30 9.37 -15.59 0.33
CA ALA A 30 8.96 -14.96 -0.93
C ALA A 30 9.59 -13.56 -1.13
N GLY A 31 9.66 -12.74 -0.07
CA GLY A 31 10.32 -11.43 -0.12
C GLY A 31 11.78 -11.53 -0.54
N LYS A 32 12.55 -12.45 0.05
CA LYS A 32 13.96 -12.69 -0.29
C LYS A 32 14.15 -13.14 -1.74
N ASP A 33 13.30 -14.04 -2.21
CA ASP A 33 13.36 -14.51 -3.60
C ASP A 33 13.08 -13.36 -4.59
N LEU A 34 12.15 -12.47 -4.27
CA LEU A 34 11.86 -11.28 -5.06
C LEU A 34 13.02 -10.29 -5.07
N VAL A 35 13.70 -10.05 -3.95
CA VAL A 35 14.90 -9.20 -3.92
C VAL A 35 15.96 -9.74 -4.89
N ALA A 36 16.26 -11.05 -4.82
CA ALA A 36 17.25 -11.67 -5.72
C ALA A 36 16.83 -11.59 -7.21
N LYS A 37 15.52 -11.70 -7.47
CA LYS A 37 14.97 -11.70 -8.83
C LYS A 37 14.86 -10.31 -9.44
N LEU A 38 14.50 -9.29 -8.67
CA LEU A 38 14.05 -7.99 -9.18
C LEU A 38 14.94 -6.82 -8.78
N VAL A 39 15.95 -7.03 -7.94
CA VAL A 39 16.83 -5.96 -7.46
C VAL A 39 18.28 -6.29 -7.75
N THR A 40 19.01 -5.30 -8.25
CA THR A 40 20.47 -5.31 -8.28
C THR A 40 20.96 -4.37 -7.17
N ILE A 41 21.54 -4.91 -6.10
CA ILE A 41 22.17 -4.08 -5.05
C ILE A 41 23.62 -3.81 -5.47
N ASP A 42 23.91 -2.56 -5.79
CA ASP A 42 25.19 -2.12 -6.32
C ASP A 42 26.33 -2.27 -5.30
N ALA A 43 27.57 -2.30 -5.81
CA ALA A 43 28.74 -2.57 -4.99
C ALA A 43 29.08 -1.43 -4.00
N ASN A 44 28.63 -0.19 -4.23
CA ASN A 44 28.81 0.89 -3.26
C ASN A 44 27.95 0.71 -2.00
N CYS A 45 26.90 -0.11 -2.04
CA CYS A 45 26.07 -0.43 -0.88
C CYS A 45 26.67 -1.46 0.08
N GLN A 46 27.87 -2.00 -0.16
CA GLN A 46 28.42 -3.10 0.66
C GLN A 46 28.43 -2.84 2.17
N PRO A 47 28.81 -1.63 2.68
CA PRO A 47 28.76 -1.35 4.12
C PRO A 47 27.34 -1.42 4.72
N HIS A 48 26.33 -1.15 3.90
CA HIS A 48 24.93 -1.04 4.33
C HIS A 48 24.05 -2.20 3.84
N ARG A 49 24.65 -3.17 3.14
CA ARG A 49 23.94 -4.25 2.45
C ARG A 49 22.97 -5.02 3.34
N PRO A 50 23.29 -5.37 4.61
CA PRO A 50 22.34 -6.08 5.46
C PRO A 50 21.05 -5.28 5.73
N LYS A 51 21.18 -3.98 6.08
CA LYS A 51 20.02 -3.11 6.33
C LYS A 51 19.20 -2.95 5.06
N LEU A 52 19.85 -2.55 3.95
CA LEU A 52 19.18 -2.37 2.66
C LEU A 52 18.45 -3.63 2.19
N GLN A 53 19.10 -4.80 2.28
CA GLN A 53 18.50 -6.06 1.89
C GLN A 53 17.25 -6.37 2.74
N LYS A 54 17.33 -6.20 4.07
CA LYS A 54 16.17 -6.38 4.95
C LYS A 54 15.03 -5.42 4.60
N SER A 55 15.32 -4.14 4.34
CA SER A 55 14.31 -3.15 3.94
C SER A 55 13.64 -3.51 2.61
N LEU A 56 14.38 -4.02 1.63
CA LEU A 56 13.84 -4.52 0.35
C LEU A 56 12.96 -5.78 0.55
N GLU A 57 13.37 -6.70 1.42
CA GLU A 57 12.59 -7.89 1.77
C GLU A 57 11.27 -7.52 2.47
N ASP A 58 11.32 -6.54 3.37
CA ASP A 58 10.14 -6.00 4.06
C ASP A 58 9.20 -5.28 3.08
N MET A 59 9.73 -4.48 2.16
CA MET A 59 8.96 -3.85 1.09
C MET A 59 8.18 -4.89 0.26
N TYR A 60 8.85 -5.95 -0.22
CA TYR A 60 8.15 -7.00 -0.98
C TYR A 60 7.14 -7.76 -0.12
N THR A 61 7.41 -7.94 1.18
CA THR A 61 6.44 -8.53 2.12
C THR A 61 5.19 -7.67 2.24
N LEU A 62 5.34 -6.34 2.32
CA LEU A 62 4.22 -5.40 2.32
C LEU A 62 3.46 -5.45 0.99
N ALA A 63 4.17 -5.37 -0.14
CA ALA A 63 3.58 -5.39 -1.47
C ALA A 63 2.80 -6.68 -1.75
N LEU A 64 3.38 -7.85 -1.46
CA LEU A 64 2.72 -9.16 -1.62
C LEU A 64 1.39 -9.21 -0.86
N LYS A 65 1.35 -8.69 0.38
CA LYS A 65 0.11 -8.67 1.16
C LYS A 65 -0.90 -7.65 0.61
N ALA A 66 -0.42 -6.54 0.08
CA ALA A 66 -1.25 -5.47 -0.44
C ALA A 66 -1.89 -5.78 -1.80
N GLN A 67 -1.41 -6.79 -2.53
CA GLN A 67 -2.09 -7.29 -3.75
C GLN A 67 -3.51 -7.82 -3.47
N GLU A 68 -3.75 -8.32 -2.26
CA GLU A 68 -5.04 -8.85 -1.83
C GLU A 68 -5.99 -7.73 -1.35
N MET A 69 -5.58 -6.47 -1.43
CA MET A 69 -6.36 -5.36 -0.91
C MET A 69 -7.67 -5.20 -1.71
N GLU A 70 -8.77 -5.25 -0.99
CA GLU A 70 -10.09 -5.00 -1.52
C GLU A 70 -10.55 -3.56 -1.21
N GLU A 71 -11.47 -3.04 -2.02
CA GLU A 71 -12.03 -1.69 -1.85
C GLU A 71 -12.65 -1.46 -0.46
N LYS A 72 -13.18 -2.52 0.16
CA LYS A 72 -13.80 -2.47 1.49
C LYS A 72 -12.79 -2.54 2.65
N ASP A 73 -11.52 -2.81 2.36
CA ASP A 73 -10.50 -2.91 3.40
C ASP A 73 -10.26 -1.54 4.02
N VAL A 74 -10.05 -1.50 5.34
CA VAL A 74 -9.79 -0.24 6.03
C VAL A 74 -8.54 0.45 5.49
N ALA A 75 -7.52 -0.33 5.09
CA ALA A 75 -6.35 0.21 4.45
C ALA A 75 -6.72 0.96 3.16
N PHE A 76 -7.53 0.36 2.29
CA PHE A 76 -8.00 1.01 1.07
C PHE A 76 -8.79 2.28 1.38
N THR A 77 -9.84 2.16 2.20
CA THR A 77 -10.76 3.27 2.50
C THR A 77 -10.10 4.42 3.27
N ASN A 78 -8.89 4.26 3.81
CA ASN A 78 -8.15 5.36 4.42
C ASN A 78 -7.40 6.22 3.39
N TYR A 79 -6.95 5.65 2.27
CA TYR A 79 -6.00 6.31 1.36
C TYR A 79 -6.54 6.52 -0.05
N PHE A 80 -7.51 5.71 -0.47
CA PHE A 80 -8.00 5.69 -1.85
C PHE A 80 -9.49 6.03 -1.93
N VAL A 81 -9.90 6.55 -3.08
CA VAL A 81 -11.29 6.94 -3.36
C VAL A 81 -12.11 5.70 -3.69
N GLU A 82 -13.17 5.49 -2.93
CA GLU A 82 -14.13 4.41 -3.15
C GLU A 82 -15.11 4.75 -4.29
N GLY A 83 -15.62 3.72 -4.96
CA GLY A 83 -16.72 3.80 -5.90
C GLY A 83 -16.34 3.95 -7.38
N ASN A 84 -17.36 3.87 -8.24
CA ASN A 84 -17.20 4.10 -9.67
C ASN A 84 -17.45 5.57 -10.01
N HIS A 85 -16.36 6.32 -10.16
CA HIS A 85 -16.38 7.74 -10.50
C HIS A 85 -15.86 8.04 -11.92
N VAL A 86 -15.61 6.99 -12.72
CA VAL A 86 -14.86 7.11 -13.97
C VAL A 86 -15.69 7.69 -15.10
N LYS A 87 -15.15 8.74 -15.71
CA LYS A 87 -15.58 9.35 -16.94
C LYS A 87 -14.80 8.73 -18.11
N PRO A 88 -15.39 8.61 -19.31
CA PRO A 88 -14.66 8.20 -20.49
C PRO A 88 -13.46 9.12 -20.73
N PHE A 89 -12.29 8.52 -20.93
CA PHE A 89 -11.07 9.26 -21.24
C PHE A 89 -11.19 9.97 -22.60
N ASP A 90 -10.94 11.27 -22.61
CA ASP A 90 -10.82 12.06 -23.83
C ASP A 90 -9.47 11.78 -24.48
N LYS A 91 -9.47 10.88 -25.47
CA LYS A 91 -8.26 10.42 -26.19
C LYS A 91 -7.50 11.54 -26.92
N THR A 92 -8.06 12.75 -26.98
CA THR A 92 -7.40 13.93 -27.58
C THR A 92 -6.57 14.73 -26.58
N LYS A 93 -6.68 14.41 -25.27
CA LYS A 93 -5.98 15.09 -24.19
C LYS A 93 -4.85 14.25 -23.64
N MET A 94 -3.94 14.90 -22.91
CA MET A 94 -2.94 14.22 -22.10
C MET A 94 -3.66 13.34 -21.06
N PHE A 95 -3.16 12.14 -20.86
CA PHE A 95 -3.73 11.20 -19.90
C PHE A 95 -3.54 11.71 -18.49
N THR A 96 -4.65 11.92 -17.77
CA THR A 96 -4.64 12.30 -16.37
C THR A 96 -4.80 11.06 -15.50
N LYS A 97 -3.86 10.91 -14.56
CA LYS A 97 -3.80 9.81 -13.59
C LYS A 97 -4.64 10.16 -12.36
N ASP A 98 -5.94 10.39 -12.56
CA ASP A 98 -6.84 10.84 -11.51
C ASP A 98 -8.05 9.90 -11.30
N PRO A 99 -8.72 9.98 -10.13
CA PRO A 99 -9.87 9.13 -9.80
C PRO A 99 -11.12 9.37 -10.67
N GLU A 100 -11.16 10.45 -11.48
CA GLU A 100 -12.20 10.64 -12.49
C GLU A 100 -11.95 9.80 -13.74
N HIS A 101 -10.76 9.26 -13.95
CA HIS A 101 -10.42 8.52 -15.17
C HIS A 101 -9.97 7.08 -14.90
N ILE A 102 -9.54 6.77 -13.67
CA ILE A 102 -9.13 5.43 -13.25
C ILE A 102 -9.80 5.10 -11.91
N GLN A 103 -10.39 3.90 -11.79
CA GLN A 103 -10.92 3.44 -10.52
C GLN A 103 -9.76 3.02 -9.62
N ASP A 104 -9.61 3.65 -8.46
CA ASP A 104 -8.60 3.27 -7.46
C ASP A 104 -8.70 1.78 -7.11
N SER A 105 -9.92 1.21 -6.99
CA SER A 105 -10.11 -0.21 -6.66
C SER A 105 -9.63 -1.18 -7.75
N LYS A 106 -9.47 -0.71 -9.00
CA LYS A 106 -8.79 -1.47 -10.05
C LYS A 106 -7.29 -1.22 -10.07
N MET A 107 -6.89 0.02 -9.83
CA MET A 107 -5.49 0.43 -9.93
C MET A 107 -4.64 -0.10 -8.78
N VAL A 108 -5.17 -0.10 -7.56
CA VAL A 108 -4.39 -0.41 -6.35
C VAL A 108 -3.83 -1.84 -6.34
N PRO A 109 -4.63 -2.89 -6.56
CA PRO A 109 -4.09 -4.25 -6.67
C PRO A 109 -3.08 -4.41 -7.81
N LYS A 110 -3.31 -3.70 -8.94
CA LYS A 110 -2.43 -3.72 -10.12
C LYS A 110 -1.10 -3.02 -9.89
N MET A 111 -1.06 -1.98 -9.05
CA MET A 111 0.18 -1.37 -8.61
C MET A 111 1.04 -2.38 -7.85
N PHE A 112 0.49 -3.04 -6.83
CA PHE A 112 1.24 -4.03 -6.07
C PHE A 112 1.62 -5.26 -6.89
N GLU A 113 0.74 -5.70 -7.80
CA GLU A 113 1.08 -6.74 -8.80
C GLU A 113 2.26 -6.31 -9.68
N SER A 114 2.26 -5.06 -10.13
CA SER A 114 3.36 -4.51 -10.92
C SER A 114 4.68 -4.52 -10.14
N ILE A 115 4.67 -4.14 -8.87
CA ILE A 115 5.84 -4.18 -7.98
C ILE A 115 6.42 -5.59 -7.87
N VAL A 116 5.61 -6.57 -7.49
CA VAL A 116 6.10 -7.94 -7.26
C VAL A 116 6.45 -8.70 -8.54
N THR A 117 6.08 -8.16 -9.71
CA THR A 117 6.40 -8.74 -11.03
C THR A 117 7.52 -7.98 -11.76
N GLY A 118 8.01 -6.86 -11.22
CA GLY A 118 8.96 -5.99 -11.91
C GLY A 118 8.36 -5.41 -13.20
N GLY A 119 7.16 -4.82 -13.10
CA GLY A 119 6.40 -4.26 -14.22
C GLY A 119 5.95 -5.30 -15.24
N GLY A 120 5.56 -6.50 -14.77
CA GLY A 120 5.07 -7.60 -15.60
C GLY A 120 6.13 -8.31 -16.44
N LYS A 121 7.35 -7.74 -16.54
CA LYS A 121 8.44 -8.24 -17.40
C LYS A 121 9.63 -8.76 -16.61
N GLY A 122 9.58 -8.73 -15.28
CA GLY A 122 10.73 -9.04 -14.44
C GLY A 122 11.85 -8.02 -14.57
N THR A 123 11.51 -6.77 -14.91
CA THR A 123 12.47 -5.67 -14.99
C THR A 123 13.10 -5.47 -13.61
N LYS A 124 14.43 -5.43 -13.57
CA LYS A 124 15.17 -5.13 -12.35
C LYS A 124 15.37 -3.63 -12.20
N PHE A 125 15.43 -3.16 -10.96
CA PHE A 125 15.98 -1.84 -10.65
C PHE A 125 17.28 -1.98 -9.86
N HIS A 126 18.11 -0.94 -9.91
CA HIS A 126 19.35 -0.84 -9.15
C HIS A 126 19.09 -0.10 -7.84
N ALA A 127 19.57 -0.67 -6.74
CA ALA A 127 19.67 0.01 -5.46
C ALA A 127 21.14 0.39 -5.26
N PHE A 128 21.43 1.69 -5.24
CA PHE A 128 22.78 2.21 -5.07
C PHE A 128 22.85 3.16 -3.87
N CYS A 129 24.03 3.26 -3.26
CA CYS A 129 24.24 4.01 -2.03
C CYS A 129 25.30 5.07 -2.28
N PRO A 130 24.91 6.25 -2.81
CA PRO A 130 25.85 7.31 -3.10
C PRO A 130 26.35 7.98 -1.82
N THR A 131 27.51 8.62 -1.90
CA THR A 131 27.89 9.65 -0.91
C THR A 131 27.23 10.98 -1.28
N VAL A 132 27.17 11.93 -0.34
CA VAL A 132 26.65 13.29 -0.60
C VAL A 132 27.43 13.97 -1.72
N GLU A 133 28.74 13.73 -1.83
CA GLU A 133 29.56 14.31 -2.91
C GLU A 133 29.25 13.71 -4.28
N GLN A 134 28.82 12.44 -4.32
CA GLN A 134 28.39 11.78 -5.55
C GLN A 134 27.00 12.23 -5.97
N GLU A 135 26.15 12.49 -4.98
CA GLU A 135 24.75 12.82 -5.17
C GLU A 135 24.30 13.89 -4.16
N PRO A 136 24.46 15.18 -4.52
CA PRO A 136 24.15 16.30 -3.63
C PRO A 136 22.68 16.35 -3.19
N ASP A 137 21.77 15.72 -3.95
CA ASP A 137 20.36 15.62 -3.60
C ASP A 137 20.14 14.87 -2.27
N CYS A 138 21.12 14.06 -1.83
CA CYS A 138 21.12 13.45 -0.50
C CYS A 138 21.37 14.43 0.66
N GLU A 139 21.75 15.70 0.39
CA GLU A 139 21.96 16.76 1.40
C GLU A 139 20.90 17.87 1.30
N LEU A 140 20.15 17.95 0.19
CA LEU A 140 19.23 19.08 -0.07
C LEU A 140 18.10 19.20 0.96
N GLU A 141 17.72 18.10 1.60
CA GLU A 141 16.80 18.10 2.73
C GLU A 141 17.39 17.21 3.83
N GLU A 142 17.46 17.69 5.07
CA GLU A 142 18.01 16.95 6.24
C GLU A 142 17.31 15.59 6.49
N ALA A 143 16.30 15.24 5.70
CA ALA A 143 15.49 14.02 5.76
C ALA A 143 15.37 13.26 4.42
N THR A 144 16.14 13.57 3.37
CA THR A 144 16.08 12.77 2.12
C THR A 144 16.69 11.40 2.38
N PHE A 145 15.86 10.38 2.60
CA PHE A 145 16.31 9.01 2.86
C PHE A 145 16.65 8.25 1.58
N ALA A 146 15.80 8.39 0.58
CA ALA A 146 15.98 7.75 -0.71
C ALA A 146 15.28 8.58 -1.78
N PHE A 147 15.61 8.34 -3.04
CA PHE A 147 14.90 8.89 -4.18
C PHE A 147 15.16 8.08 -5.45
N VAL A 148 14.27 8.17 -6.44
CA VAL A 148 14.51 7.62 -7.78
C VAL A 148 15.39 8.55 -8.64
N ASP A 149 16.51 8.04 -9.14
CA ASP A 149 17.43 8.71 -10.08
C ASP A 149 16.80 8.76 -11.50
N SER A 150 15.76 9.59 -11.64
CA SER A 150 14.84 9.76 -12.78
C SER A 150 13.51 9.00 -12.69
N ARG A 151 12.42 9.77 -12.54
CA ARG A 151 11.03 9.27 -12.58
C ARG A 151 10.54 8.91 -13.98
N LEU A 152 11.36 9.11 -15.02
CA LEU A 152 11.02 8.75 -16.40
C LEU A 152 11.50 7.33 -16.73
N PRO A 153 10.93 6.66 -17.74
CA PRO A 153 11.41 5.36 -18.18
C PRO A 153 12.88 5.42 -18.61
N THR A 154 13.74 4.69 -17.91
CA THR A 154 15.15 4.48 -18.29
C THR A 154 15.43 3.00 -18.55
N ALA A 155 16.50 2.71 -19.28
CA ALA A 155 16.94 1.33 -19.48
C ALA A 155 17.55 0.71 -18.20
N GLU A 156 18.01 1.56 -17.28
CA GLU A 156 18.60 1.20 -16.00
C GLU A 156 17.91 2.00 -14.89
N PRO A 157 16.71 1.60 -14.43
CA PRO A 157 16.02 2.31 -13.36
C PRO A 157 16.79 2.16 -12.05
N LYS A 158 17.00 3.25 -11.31
CA LYS A 158 17.78 3.25 -10.07
C LYS A 158 17.08 4.00 -8.94
N ILE A 159 17.30 3.51 -7.73
CA ILE A 159 16.93 4.18 -6.47
C ILE A 159 18.22 4.44 -5.70
N ALA A 160 18.43 5.72 -5.40
CA ALA A 160 19.49 6.19 -4.50
C ALA A 160 19.03 5.97 -3.05
N PHE A 161 19.88 5.36 -2.24
CA PHE A 161 19.70 5.27 -0.78
C PHE A 161 20.74 6.16 -0.11
N CYS A 162 20.29 7.31 0.38
CA CYS A 162 21.14 8.33 0.97
C CYS A 162 21.70 7.89 2.34
N PRO A 163 22.80 8.50 2.81
CA PRO A 163 23.39 8.17 4.11
C PRO A 163 22.38 8.20 5.27
N SER A 164 21.49 9.19 5.30
CA SER A 164 20.43 9.36 6.31
C SER A 164 19.50 8.13 6.44
N PHE A 165 19.25 7.39 5.36
CA PHE A 165 18.47 6.15 5.41
C PHE A 165 19.14 5.08 6.26
N PHE A 166 20.47 5.08 6.34
CA PHE A 166 21.23 4.09 7.10
C PHE A 166 21.47 4.50 8.55
N GLU A 167 21.18 5.75 8.89
CA GLU A 167 21.27 6.27 10.25
C GLU A 167 20.11 5.78 11.13
N ASN A 168 20.12 6.19 12.40
CA ASN A 168 19.11 5.80 13.40
C ASN A 168 17.91 6.76 13.37
N ASP A 169 17.40 7.06 12.18
CA ASP A 169 16.27 7.95 11.98
C ASP A 169 14.93 7.25 12.35
N PRO A 170 13.97 7.92 13.00
CA PRO A 170 12.67 7.33 13.35
C PRO A 170 11.92 6.64 12.20
N GLU A 171 12.06 7.08 10.96
CA GLU A 171 11.37 6.51 9.79
C GLU A 171 12.05 5.25 9.24
N THR A 172 13.38 5.17 9.36
CA THR A 172 14.17 4.12 8.72
C THR A 172 14.96 3.23 9.69
N LYS A 173 14.94 3.53 11.00
CA LYS A 173 15.63 2.70 12.02
C LYS A 173 14.98 1.35 12.23
N ASP A 174 13.66 1.29 12.07
CA ASP A 174 12.86 0.10 12.36
C ASP A 174 12.65 -0.74 11.10
N ASP A 175 12.68 -2.05 11.28
CA ASP A 175 12.27 -3.02 10.27
C ASP A 175 10.83 -3.52 10.55
N LEU A 176 10.27 -4.32 9.65
CA LEU A 176 8.91 -4.80 9.81
C LEU A 176 8.73 -5.73 11.04
N ASP A 177 9.80 -6.44 11.45
CA ASP A 177 9.76 -7.40 12.56
C ASP A 177 9.92 -6.70 13.92
N SER A 178 10.54 -5.51 13.96
CA SER A 178 10.76 -4.73 15.19
C SER A 178 9.47 -4.12 15.73
N LYS A 179 8.48 -3.89 14.87
CA LYS A 179 7.18 -3.34 15.23
C LYS A 179 6.28 -4.43 15.80
N LYS A 180 5.94 -4.31 17.09
CA LYS A 180 4.97 -5.20 17.75
C LYS A 180 3.54 -4.74 17.48
N PHE A 181 2.89 -5.37 16.52
CA PHE A 181 1.48 -5.13 16.22
C PHE A 181 0.60 -5.82 17.27
N THR A 182 0.18 -5.07 18.28
CA THR A 182 -0.75 -5.59 19.30
C THR A 182 -2.17 -5.60 18.75
N ALA A 183 -2.97 -6.60 19.14
CA ALA A 183 -4.36 -6.78 18.71
C ALA A 183 -5.33 -5.70 19.24
N ASN A 184 -4.85 -4.59 19.81
CA ASN A 184 -5.69 -3.47 20.22
C ASN A 184 -6.19 -2.70 18.99
N LEU A 185 -7.27 -3.25 18.42
CA LEU A 185 -8.06 -2.80 17.26
C LEU A 185 -8.47 -1.32 17.28
N ASP A 186 -8.52 -0.73 18.46
CA ASP A 186 -9.19 0.54 18.67
C ASP A 186 -8.44 1.75 18.11
N HIS A 187 -7.18 1.57 17.69
CA HIS A 187 -6.30 2.67 17.33
C HIS A 187 -5.67 2.60 15.93
N TRP A 188 -6.12 1.80 14.98
CA TRP A 188 -5.46 1.79 13.65
C TRP A 188 -6.40 1.47 12.49
N CYS A 189 -7.31 0.52 12.68
CA CYS A 189 -8.34 0.17 11.70
C CYS A 189 -9.61 1.03 11.85
N LYS A 190 -9.51 2.20 12.50
CA LYS A 190 -10.57 3.20 12.58
C LYS A 190 -10.13 4.46 11.83
N GLN A 191 -11.08 5.16 11.22
CA GLN A 191 -10.81 6.45 10.58
C GLN A 191 -10.47 7.50 11.66
N ALA A 192 -9.16 7.69 11.89
CA ALA A 192 -8.49 8.82 12.55
C ALA A 192 -8.82 9.11 14.03
N ASP A 193 -7.94 9.75 14.82
CA ASP A 193 -6.58 10.23 14.52
C ASP A 193 -5.54 9.28 15.11
N HIS A 194 -4.87 8.51 14.26
CA HIS A 194 -3.79 7.61 14.66
C HIS A 194 -2.47 8.22 14.21
N VAL A 195 -1.51 8.33 15.12
CA VAL A 195 -0.16 8.84 14.82
C VAL A 195 0.56 7.74 14.03
N PHE A 196 0.76 7.98 12.74
CA PHE A 196 1.23 6.96 11.81
C PHE A 196 2.76 6.77 11.83
N GLY A 197 3.48 7.69 12.50
CA GLY A 197 4.94 7.63 12.66
C GLY A 197 5.44 6.36 13.36
N ASP A 198 4.60 5.72 14.17
CA ASP A 198 4.95 4.46 14.84
C ASP A 198 5.00 3.25 13.89
N MET A 199 4.48 3.37 12.67
CA MET A 199 4.40 2.28 11.68
C MET A 199 5.31 2.48 10.47
N ILE A 200 5.98 3.62 10.36
CA ILE A 200 6.99 3.82 9.32
C ILE A 200 8.17 2.91 9.66
N THR A 201 8.63 2.20 8.63
CA THR A 201 9.80 1.33 8.66
C THR A 201 10.63 1.63 7.43
N ALA A 202 11.88 1.18 7.42
CA ALA A 202 12.72 1.30 6.23
C ALA A 202 12.08 0.67 4.98
N GLY A 203 11.32 -0.42 5.14
CA GLY A 203 10.57 -1.05 4.05
C GLY A 203 9.41 -0.20 3.50
N HIS A 204 8.80 0.66 4.33
CA HIS A 204 7.80 1.63 3.88
C HIS A 204 8.43 2.68 2.96
N THR A 205 9.58 3.25 3.36
CA THR A 205 10.34 4.21 2.53
C THR A 205 10.75 3.60 1.21
N VAL A 206 11.29 2.37 1.22
CA VAL A 206 11.62 1.65 -0.03
C VAL A 206 10.39 1.45 -0.90
N LEU A 207 9.23 1.11 -0.31
CA LEU A 207 7.99 0.92 -1.07
C LEU A 207 7.52 2.21 -1.73
N HIS A 208 7.59 3.33 -1.02
CA HIS A 208 7.31 4.66 -1.55
C HIS A 208 8.16 4.93 -2.80
N GLU A 209 9.49 4.77 -2.71
CA GLU A 209 10.39 5.00 -3.85
C GLU A 209 10.11 4.10 -5.06
N VAL A 210 9.80 2.82 -4.81
CA VAL A 210 9.50 1.89 -5.89
C VAL A 210 8.25 2.31 -6.69
N THR A 211 7.31 3.04 -6.10
CA THR A 211 6.13 3.54 -6.83
C THR A 211 6.48 4.66 -7.83
N HIS A 212 7.56 5.42 -7.59
CA HIS A 212 8.08 6.43 -8.52
C HIS A 212 8.76 5.84 -9.75
N LEU A 213 8.99 4.52 -9.80
CA LEU A 213 9.55 3.87 -10.98
C LEU A 213 8.50 3.83 -12.10
N ALA A 214 8.75 4.55 -13.20
CA ALA A 214 7.82 4.67 -14.32
C ALA A 214 7.31 3.32 -14.86
N PHE A 215 8.19 2.31 -14.95
CA PHE A 215 7.81 1.00 -15.48
C PHE A 215 6.83 0.25 -14.55
N ILE A 216 6.86 0.54 -13.25
CA ILE A 216 5.92 0.00 -12.27
C ILE A 216 4.54 0.63 -12.49
N LEU A 217 4.46 1.96 -12.46
CA LEU A 217 3.18 2.65 -12.66
C LEU A 217 2.57 2.33 -14.02
N ARG A 218 3.38 2.40 -15.09
CA ARG A 218 2.92 2.14 -16.46
C ARG A 218 2.24 0.78 -16.58
N HIS A 219 2.89 -0.28 -16.10
CA HIS A 219 2.32 -1.63 -16.18
C HIS A 219 1.02 -1.75 -15.36
N ALA A 220 0.97 -1.09 -14.18
CA ALA A 220 -0.25 -1.05 -13.38
C ALA A 220 -1.41 -0.36 -14.11
N VAL A 221 -1.16 0.78 -14.76
CA VAL A 221 -2.18 1.50 -15.54
C VAL A 221 -2.60 0.70 -16.77
N GLU A 222 -1.66 0.13 -17.53
CA GLU A 222 -1.95 -0.74 -18.69
C GLU A 222 -2.84 -1.94 -18.29
N ALA A 223 -2.68 -2.46 -17.07
CA ALA A 223 -3.49 -3.55 -16.54
C ALA A 223 -4.84 -3.10 -15.95
N ALA A 224 -4.99 -1.83 -15.57
CA ALA A 224 -6.20 -1.28 -14.95
C ALA A 224 -7.12 -0.54 -15.95
N VAL A 225 -6.57 -0.06 -17.08
CA VAL A 225 -7.25 0.78 -18.06
C VAL A 225 -7.25 0.13 -19.45
N ASP A 226 -8.44 -0.29 -19.90
CA ASP A 226 -8.61 -0.88 -21.22
C ASP A 226 -8.40 0.15 -22.35
N GLY A 227 -7.66 -0.26 -23.39
CA GLY A 227 -7.52 0.53 -24.62
C GLY A 227 -6.66 1.78 -24.49
N LEU A 228 -5.78 1.83 -23.48
CA LEU A 228 -4.71 2.82 -23.38
C LEU A 228 -3.76 2.70 -24.59
N SER A 229 -3.45 3.82 -25.24
CA SER A 229 -2.50 3.80 -26.36
C SER A 229 -1.07 3.62 -25.85
N LYS A 230 -0.22 3.01 -26.67
CA LYS A 230 1.19 2.78 -26.33
C LYS A 230 1.93 4.11 -26.13
N GLU A 231 1.60 5.12 -26.94
CA GLU A 231 2.21 6.45 -26.88
C GLU A 231 1.90 7.15 -25.56
N VAL A 232 0.66 7.01 -25.07
CA VAL A 232 0.24 7.54 -23.77
C VAL A 232 0.98 6.80 -22.63
N ALA A 233 1.04 5.47 -22.69
CA ALA A 233 1.73 4.67 -21.69
C ALA A 233 3.24 4.98 -21.61
N GLU A 234 3.87 5.30 -22.74
CA GLU A 234 5.30 5.64 -22.82
C GLU A 234 5.65 7.01 -22.24
N GLN A 235 4.67 7.91 -22.10
CA GLN A 235 4.85 9.24 -21.50
C GLN A 235 4.65 9.25 -19.98
N MET A 236 4.23 8.12 -19.39
CA MET A 236 3.99 8.05 -17.95
C MET A 236 5.31 8.08 -17.18
N ALA A 237 5.50 9.15 -16.41
CA ALA A 237 6.38 9.14 -15.26
C ALA A 237 5.76 8.29 -14.14
N GLY A 238 6.57 7.86 -13.16
CA GLY A 238 6.05 7.22 -11.95
C GLY A 238 5.11 8.11 -11.13
N THR A 239 4.73 7.61 -9.95
CA THR A 239 3.94 8.40 -8.98
C THR A 239 4.70 9.67 -8.56
N LEU A 240 4.03 10.54 -7.84
CA LEU A 240 4.53 11.80 -7.31
C LEU A 240 4.37 11.82 -5.79
N ASP A 241 5.17 12.68 -5.17
CA ASP A 241 5.01 13.04 -3.77
C ASP A 241 3.97 14.12 -3.66
N ILE A 242 3.07 13.99 -2.70
CA ILE A 242 2.11 15.04 -2.38
C ILE A 242 2.69 16.05 -1.39
N TYR A 243 3.80 15.71 -0.70
CA TYR A 243 4.49 16.65 0.19
C TYR A 243 4.83 17.96 -0.53
N GLY A 244 4.73 19.06 0.21
CA GLY A 244 5.03 20.39 -0.34
C GLY A 244 4.07 20.88 -1.43
N SER A 245 3.13 20.05 -1.91
CA SER A 245 2.20 20.44 -2.96
C SER A 245 1.18 21.47 -2.43
N PRO A 246 0.87 22.52 -3.21
CA PRO A 246 -0.20 23.43 -2.86
C PRO A 246 -1.56 22.74 -2.98
N ASP A 247 -2.52 23.13 -2.15
CA ASP A 247 -3.89 22.67 -2.35
C ASP A 247 -4.61 23.43 -3.46
N GLU A 248 -5.84 23.01 -3.74
CA GLU A 248 -6.68 23.57 -4.79
C GLU A 248 -7.24 24.98 -4.47
N LYS A 249 -7.05 25.48 -3.24
CA LYS A 249 -7.57 26.76 -2.74
C LYS A 249 -6.48 27.83 -2.70
N ASP A 250 -5.28 27.47 -2.26
CA ASP A 250 -4.15 28.36 -2.00
C ASP A 250 -2.95 27.88 -2.84
N GLY A 251 -2.91 28.30 -4.10
CA GLY A 251 -2.01 27.76 -5.14
C GLY A 251 -0.51 27.94 -4.91
N ASN A 252 -0.08 28.54 -3.79
CA ASN A 252 1.32 28.78 -3.46
C ASN A 252 1.75 28.24 -2.09
N GLU A 253 0.84 27.71 -1.26
CA GLU A 253 1.16 27.27 0.12
C GLU A 253 1.10 25.75 0.24
N ALA A 254 2.22 25.14 0.66
CA ALA A 254 2.30 23.71 0.93
C ALA A 254 1.25 23.30 1.98
N THR A 255 0.27 22.48 1.58
CA THR A 255 -0.92 22.24 2.40
C THR A 255 -1.02 20.81 2.95
N TYR A 256 -0.40 19.83 2.29
CA TYR A 256 -0.56 18.41 2.63
C TYR A 256 0.29 17.94 3.83
N GLY A 257 1.10 18.84 4.42
CA GLY A 257 1.97 18.54 5.55
C GLY A 257 3.17 17.67 5.16
N TRP A 258 3.92 17.20 6.15
CA TRP A 258 5.19 16.46 5.98
C TRP A 258 5.08 14.96 6.33
N HIS A 259 3.90 14.47 6.68
CA HIS A 259 3.71 13.08 7.11
C HIS A 259 2.88 12.28 6.11
N ALA A 260 3.44 11.22 5.54
CA ALA A 260 2.90 10.43 4.41
C ALA A 260 1.40 10.14 4.55
N ALA A 261 1.05 9.37 5.58
CA ALA A 261 -0.32 8.95 5.78
C ALA A 261 -1.30 10.11 6.01
N SER A 262 -0.86 11.18 6.66
CA SER A 262 -1.70 12.37 6.87
C SER A 262 -1.93 13.10 5.56
N ALA A 263 -0.89 13.23 4.74
CA ALA A 263 -0.92 13.86 3.43
C ALA A 263 -1.85 13.10 2.47
N SER A 264 -1.67 11.78 2.35
CA SER A 264 -2.53 10.90 1.54
C SER A 264 -4.00 10.91 1.98
N ARG A 265 -4.27 10.89 3.29
CA ARG A 265 -5.65 11.01 3.81
C ARG A 265 -6.27 12.37 3.49
N ALA A 266 -5.47 13.44 3.56
CA ALA A 266 -5.94 14.77 3.15
C ALA A 266 -6.26 14.80 1.65
N LEU A 267 -5.42 14.19 0.81
CA LEU A 267 -5.64 14.05 -0.63
C LEU A 267 -6.92 13.27 -0.93
N LYS A 268 -7.11 12.09 -0.31
CA LYS A 268 -8.34 11.30 -0.42
C LYS A 268 -9.58 12.13 -0.09
N ARG A 269 -9.58 12.82 1.06
CA ARG A 269 -10.72 13.63 1.52
C ARG A 269 -11.05 14.74 0.52
N ARG A 270 -10.05 15.40 -0.06
CA ARG A 270 -10.24 16.45 -1.06
C ARG A 270 -10.80 15.90 -2.37
N TRP A 271 -10.31 14.75 -2.85
CA TRP A 271 -10.91 14.07 -4.00
C TRP A 271 -12.37 13.68 -3.77
N VAL A 272 -12.70 13.10 -2.62
CA VAL A 272 -14.09 12.77 -2.26
C VAL A 272 -14.98 14.02 -2.28
N ALA A 273 -14.50 15.14 -1.70
CA ALA A 273 -15.21 16.41 -1.73
C ALA A 273 -15.41 16.94 -3.16
N TYR A 274 -14.35 16.88 -3.99
CA TYR A 274 -14.40 17.28 -5.39
C TYR A 274 -15.41 16.47 -6.21
N LEU A 275 -15.36 15.14 -6.11
CA LEU A 275 -16.27 14.24 -6.81
C LEU A 275 -17.72 14.38 -6.35
N ALA A 276 -17.95 14.63 -5.06
CA ALA A 276 -19.28 14.93 -4.54
C ALA A 276 -19.82 16.26 -5.09
N HIS A 277 -18.96 17.27 -5.21
CA HIS A 277 -19.31 18.58 -5.77
C HIS A 277 -19.61 18.51 -7.26
N SER A 278 -18.77 17.82 -8.03
CA SER A 278 -18.92 17.70 -9.49
C SER A 278 -20.22 16.99 -9.89
N LYS A 279 -20.72 16.05 -9.06
CA LYS A 279 -22.03 15.40 -9.24
C LYS A 279 -23.23 16.33 -8.93
N ARG A 280 -23.07 17.35 -8.09
CA ARG A 280 -24.16 18.24 -7.62
C ARG A 280 -24.31 19.52 -8.44
N SER A 281 -23.25 19.97 -9.10
CA SER A 281 -23.21 21.26 -9.80
C SER A 281 -23.98 21.24 -11.13
N ILE A 282 -25.31 21.40 -11.07
CA ILE A 282 -26.16 21.72 -12.25
C ILE A 282 -26.35 23.25 -12.38
N LYS A 283 -26.03 24.04 -11.35
CA LYS A 283 -26.22 25.49 -11.35
C LYS A 283 -25.02 26.23 -10.78
N LYS A 284 -24.35 26.98 -11.67
CA LYS A 284 -23.32 28.02 -11.42
C LYS A 284 -23.32 28.53 -9.97
N ARG A 285 -22.27 28.27 -9.18
CA ARG A 285 -21.70 29.31 -8.32
C ARG A 285 -20.31 29.12 -7.72
N GLU A 286 -19.69 27.94 -7.75
CA GLU A 286 -18.26 27.81 -7.45
C GLU A 286 -17.72 26.55 -8.12
N THR A 287 -16.72 26.68 -8.98
CA THR A 287 -16.00 25.53 -9.53
C THR A 287 -14.91 25.15 -8.53
N LEU A 288 -15.19 24.16 -7.68
CA LEU A 288 -14.12 23.52 -6.91
C LEU A 288 -13.09 22.99 -7.92
N LYS A 289 -11.82 23.32 -7.73
CA LYS A 289 -10.74 22.81 -8.57
C LYS A 289 -10.42 21.37 -8.15
N PRO A 290 -9.97 20.51 -9.08
CA PRO A 290 -9.48 19.19 -8.70
C PRO A 290 -8.24 19.33 -7.80
N PRO A 291 -7.98 18.37 -6.91
CA PRO A 291 -6.70 18.28 -6.20
C PRO A 291 -5.50 18.21 -7.17
N PRO A 292 -4.26 18.54 -6.71
CA PRO A 292 -3.10 18.69 -7.59
C PRO A 292 -2.68 17.37 -8.26
N HIS A 293 -2.83 16.25 -7.56
CA HIS A 293 -2.49 14.90 -8.04
C HIS A 293 -3.68 13.97 -7.82
N GLY A 294 -3.79 12.90 -8.60
CA GLY A 294 -4.73 11.81 -8.29
C GLY A 294 -4.28 11.00 -7.08
N SER A 295 -5.21 10.37 -6.34
CA SER A 295 -4.83 9.44 -5.26
C SER A 295 -4.01 8.25 -5.74
N ILE A 296 -4.21 7.82 -6.99
CA ILE A 296 -3.41 6.78 -7.65
C ILE A 296 -2.05 7.27 -8.17
N ASP A 297 -1.81 8.58 -8.15
CA ASP A 297 -0.54 9.18 -8.50
C ASP A 297 0.28 9.54 -7.24
N ASP A 298 -0.23 9.22 -6.05
CA ASP A 298 0.37 9.55 -4.74
C ASP A 298 1.16 8.36 -4.20
N ALA A 299 2.48 8.49 -4.11
CA ALA A 299 3.38 7.43 -3.64
C ALA A 299 3.10 7.06 -2.18
N GLU A 300 2.82 8.08 -1.36
CA GLU A 300 2.49 7.99 0.05
C GLU A 300 1.23 7.16 0.30
N SER A 301 0.22 7.25 -0.59
CA SER A 301 -1.02 6.47 -0.48
C SER A 301 -0.73 4.98 -0.59
N TYR A 302 0.12 4.56 -1.53
CA TYR A 302 0.49 3.16 -1.71
C TYR A 302 1.30 2.62 -0.54
N ALA A 303 2.34 3.35 -0.13
CA ALA A 303 3.18 2.94 0.99
C ALA A 303 2.36 2.84 2.29
N ALA A 304 1.51 3.84 2.58
CA ALA A 304 0.68 3.84 3.77
C ALA A 304 -0.41 2.76 3.74
N ALA A 305 -1.04 2.52 2.59
CA ALA A 305 -2.04 1.48 2.45
C ALA A 305 -1.45 0.07 2.59
N ALA A 306 -0.29 -0.20 2.00
CA ALA A 306 0.36 -1.51 2.13
C ALA A 306 0.76 -1.81 3.58
N THR A 307 1.37 -0.84 4.25
CA THR A 307 1.64 -0.89 5.69
C THR A 307 0.34 -1.16 6.44
N GLY A 308 -0.71 -0.35 6.23
CA GLY A 308 -2.01 -0.52 6.88
C GLY A 308 -2.64 -1.90 6.64
N GLN A 309 -2.55 -2.45 5.44
CA GLN A 309 -3.17 -3.72 5.06
C GLN A 309 -2.55 -4.91 5.77
N LYS A 310 -1.21 -4.92 5.90
CA LYS A 310 -0.51 -5.96 6.66
C LYS A 310 -1.02 -6.01 8.10
N HIS A 311 -1.23 -4.86 8.72
CA HIS A 311 -1.67 -4.75 10.11
C HIS A 311 -3.16 -5.04 10.29
N CYS A 312 -4.01 -4.54 9.37
CA CYS A 312 -5.44 -4.75 9.46
C CYS A 312 -5.88 -6.19 9.13
N SER A 313 -5.22 -6.85 8.19
CA SER A 313 -5.56 -8.21 7.79
C SER A 313 -5.20 -9.27 8.85
N MET A 314 -4.09 -9.10 9.58
CA MET A 314 -3.70 -10.03 10.65
C MET A 314 -4.76 -10.13 11.76
N THR A 315 -5.48 -9.06 12.02
CA THR A 315 -6.38 -8.99 13.17
C THR A 315 -7.78 -9.56 12.89
N MET A 316 -8.29 -9.43 11.66
CA MET A 316 -9.56 -10.06 11.27
C MET A 316 -9.50 -11.59 11.37
N THR A 317 -8.34 -12.18 11.08
CA THR A 317 -8.12 -13.63 11.22
C THR A 317 -8.24 -14.08 12.69
N ILE A 318 -7.73 -13.28 13.63
CA ILE A 318 -7.76 -13.60 15.07
C ILE A 318 -9.19 -13.47 15.64
N LEU A 319 -9.93 -12.41 15.29
CA LEU A 319 -11.32 -12.21 15.74
C LEU A 319 -12.28 -13.25 15.17
N SER A 320 -12.11 -13.61 13.90
CA SER A 320 -12.93 -14.66 13.27
C SER A 320 -12.71 -16.01 13.96
N CYS A 321 -11.47 -16.35 14.33
CA CYS A 321 -11.17 -17.58 15.05
C CYS A 321 -11.74 -17.60 16.49
N THR A 322 -11.72 -16.48 17.22
CA THR A 322 -12.26 -16.44 18.60
C THR A 322 -13.79 -16.39 18.64
N ALA A 323 -14.44 -15.74 17.66
CA ALA A 323 -15.90 -15.68 17.54
C ALA A 323 -16.54 -17.01 17.14
N ILE A 324 -15.82 -17.87 16.42
CA ILE A 324 -16.30 -19.22 16.06
C ILE A 324 -16.15 -20.20 17.25
N LEU A 325 -15.10 -20.04 18.07
CA LEU A 325 -14.86 -20.92 19.22
C LEU A 325 -15.76 -20.61 20.44
N THR A 326 -16.13 -19.35 20.66
CA THR A 326 -16.95 -18.94 21.83
C THR A 326 -18.36 -19.55 21.90
N PRO A 327 -19.19 -19.60 20.83
CA PRO A 327 -20.51 -20.25 20.90
C PRO A 327 -20.41 -21.79 20.91
N PHE A 328 -19.31 -22.37 20.41
CA PHE A 328 -19.09 -23.81 20.44
C PHE A 328 -18.79 -24.30 21.86
N PHE A 329 -17.94 -23.59 22.62
CA PHE A 329 -17.67 -23.92 24.02
C PHE A 329 -18.87 -23.66 24.94
N PHE A 330 -19.64 -22.59 24.71
CA PHE A 330 -20.86 -22.32 25.50
C PHE A 330 -21.96 -23.38 25.29
N ARG A 331 -22.10 -23.94 24.08
CA ARG A 331 -23.04 -25.03 23.84
C ARG A 331 -22.64 -26.35 24.49
N ILE A 332 -21.34 -26.65 24.58
CA ILE A 332 -20.85 -27.87 25.25
C ILE A 332 -21.03 -27.75 26.77
N LEU A 333 -20.73 -26.59 27.37
CA LEU A 333 -20.91 -26.36 28.80
C LEU A 333 -22.39 -26.32 29.26
N LEU A 334 -23.30 -25.81 28.42
CA LEU A 334 -24.75 -25.84 28.71
C LEU A 334 -25.36 -27.24 28.60
N LEU A 335 -24.76 -28.16 27.84
CA LEU A 335 -25.23 -29.54 27.72
C LEU A 335 -24.77 -30.42 28.90
N GLU A 336 -23.65 -30.11 29.56
CA GLU A 336 -23.17 -30.86 30.73
C GLU A 336 -23.79 -30.40 32.06
N THR A 337 -24.51 -29.28 32.09
CA THR A 337 -25.16 -28.74 33.31
C THR A 337 -26.66 -29.00 33.37
N LEU A 338 -27.23 -29.69 32.37
CA LEU A 338 -28.65 -30.06 32.29
C LEU A 338 -28.90 -31.57 32.47
N TRP A 339 -27.95 -32.29 33.08
CA TRP A 339 -28.11 -33.69 33.50
C TRP A 339 -27.91 -33.86 35.00
#